data_AF-A0A553G8V7-F1
#
_entry.id   AF-A0A553G8V7-F1
#
_cell.length_a   1.000
_cell.length_b   1.000
_cell.length_c   1.000
_cell.angle_alpha   90.00
_cell.angle_beta   90.00
_cell.angle_gamma   90.00
#
_symmetry.space_group_name_H-M   'P 1'
#
loop_
_entity.id
_entity.type
_entity.pdbx_description
1 polymer ?
#
loop_
_entity_poly.entity_id
_entity_poly.type
_entity_poly.pdbx_seq_one_letter_code
_entity_poly.pdbx_strand_id
1 'polypeptide(L)'
;MDKWNEISFLINKHKEKNTSEEFFQNEIENIFEKLGWSRYRKEIISKHPIRVGAVNTVIPDIVINNNEENVIVVELKKSSQISLPKYIEQLTSYMRLLKLDYGIFIGDNLEIYYDEPTGTDEPIKVFEIDFHENNENGNVFLELITKDNFSKDVLKEFCNDRLEQITDKKIALTLLDELKSDDGVSKILSYLIEDLSNDYNENIVKSVLENLSIKVDSKNGNESLQKQIVAADIVQEKVIYTTSEKLPIEIIPNDVEEFKRQFIELGYAKLCYHYTDGTVKEKIWNKRAFSEKANLKANLRSRPEARKGKWKEMGIVKLVCKIDN
;
A
#
# COMPACT_ATOMS: atom_id res chain seq x y z
N MET A 1 -11.71 15.37 -5.60
CA MET A 1 -12.45 14.79 -4.46
C MET A 1 -13.91 14.49 -4.79
N ASP A 2 -14.72 15.45 -5.22
CA ASP A 2 -16.17 15.23 -5.45
C ASP A 2 -16.49 14.07 -6.41
N LYS A 3 -15.75 13.94 -7.52
CA LYS A 3 -15.96 12.84 -8.49
C LYS A 3 -15.73 11.45 -7.87
N TRP A 4 -14.70 11.28 -7.03
CA TRP A 4 -14.42 9.98 -6.41
C TRP A 4 -15.47 9.63 -5.35
N ASN A 5 -15.89 10.63 -4.57
CA ASN A 5 -16.95 10.46 -3.57
C ASN A 5 -18.26 10.05 -4.26
N GLU A 6 -18.58 10.63 -5.42
CA GLU A 6 -19.73 10.22 -6.23
C GLU A 6 -19.59 8.78 -6.74
N ILE A 7 -18.43 8.39 -7.28
CA ILE A 7 -18.16 7.00 -7.70
C ILE A 7 -18.35 6.03 -6.54
N SER A 8 -17.77 6.34 -5.37
CA SER A 8 -17.89 5.52 -4.17
C SER A 8 -19.34 5.38 -3.73
N PHE A 9 -20.10 6.48 -3.74
CA PHE A 9 -21.54 6.47 -3.42
C PHE A 9 -22.34 5.57 -4.38
N LEU A 10 -22.12 5.69 -5.69
CA LEU A 10 -22.82 4.89 -6.69
C LEU A 10 -22.52 3.40 -6.51
N ILE A 11 -21.25 3.04 -6.36
CA ILE A 11 -20.84 1.64 -6.18
C ILE A 11 -21.39 1.06 -4.89
N ASN A 12 -21.30 1.79 -3.77
CA ASN A 12 -21.83 1.33 -2.48
C ASN A 12 -23.35 1.13 -2.49
N LYS A 13 -24.09 1.99 -3.20
CA LYS A 13 -25.53 1.80 -3.40
C LYS A 13 -25.85 0.49 -4.14
N HIS A 14 -24.99 0.07 -5.08
CA HIS A 14 -25.14 -1.22 -5.75
C HIS A 14 -24.77 -2.41 -4.84
N LYS A 15 -23.80 -2.23 -3.93
CA LYS A 15 -23.44 -3.21 -2.89
C LYS A 15 -24.60 -3.47 -1.94
N GLU A 16 -25.17 -2.41 -1.38
CA GLU A 16 -26.30 -2.49 -0.43
C GLU A 16 -27.52 -3.19 -1.04
N LYS A 17 -27.77 -2.94 -2.33
CA LYS A 17 -28.90 -3.54 -3.05
C LYS A 17 -28.64 -4.95 -3.58
N ASN A 18 -27.41 -5.46 -3.44
CA ASN A 18 -26.96 -6.74 -4.01
C ASN A 18 -27.38 -6.89 -5.48
N THR A 19 -27.11 -5.84 -6.27
CA THR A 19 -27.57 -5.74 -7.65
C THR A 19 -26.90 -6.81 -8.52
N SER A 20 -27.56 -7.24 -9.61
CA SER A 20 -26.93 -8.17 -10.56
C SER A 20 -25.69 -7.57 -11.22
N GLU A 21 -24.78 -8.44 -11.67
CA GLU A 21 -23.53 -8.07 -12.34
C GLU A 21 -23.79 -7.25 -13.62
N GLU A 22 -24.86 -7.54 -14.36
CA GLU A 22 -25.25 -6.77 -15.54
C GLU A 22 -25.64 -5.32 -15.23
N PHE A 23 -26.42 -5.08 -14.17
CA PHE A 23 -26.73 -3.72 -13.75
C PHE A 23 -25.51 -3.01 -13.21
N PHE A 24 -24.64 -3.73 -12.49
CA PHE A 24 -23.38 -3.16 -12.00
C PHE A 24 -22.46 -2.79 -13.16
N GLN A 25 -22.34 -3.63 -14.19
CA GLN A 25 -21.60 -3.32 -15.41
C GLN A 25 -22.10 -2.03 -16.07
N ASN A 26 -23.42 -1.87 -16.24
CA ASN A 26 -23.98 -0.63 -16.79
C ASN A 26 -23.60 0.60 -15.95
N GLU A 27 -23.55 0.48 -14.62
CA GLU A 27 -23.13 1.57 -13.75
C GLU A 27 -21.64 1.89 -13.90
N ILE A 28 -20.78 0.87 -14.03
CA ILE A 28 -19.36 1.05 -14.30
C ILE A 28 -19.13 1.73 -15.65
N GLU A 29 -19.88 1.35 -16.69
CA GLU A 29 -19.83 2.05 -17.99
C GLU A 29 -20.21 3.52 -17.86
N ASN A 30 -21.28 3.84 -17.09
CA ASN A 30 -21.67 5.21 -16.81
C ASN A 30 -20.57 5.98 -16.06
N ILE A 31 -19.87 5.32 -15.13
CA ILE A 31 -18.72 5.90 -14.42
C ILE A 31 -17.60 6.22 -15.41
N PHE A 32 -17.22 5.31 -16.31
CA PHE A 32 -16.23 5.62 -17.34
C PHE A 32 -16.66 6.76 -18.26
N GLU A 33 -17.95 6.87 -18.59
CA GLU A 33 -18.46 8.04 -19.32
C GLU A 33 -18.31 9.35 -18.56
N LYS A 34 -18.54 9.35 -17.24
CA LYS A 34 -18.27 10.52 -16.37
C LYS A 34 -16.78 10.87 -16.28
N LEU A 35 -15.90 9.90 -16.51
CA LEU A 35 -14.46 10.09 -16.62
C LEU A 35 -14.02 10.57 -18.02
N GLY A 36 -14.97 10.80 -18.95
CA GLY A 36 -14.74 11.39 -20.27
C GLY A 36 -14.60 10.39 -21.42
N TRP A 37 -14.69 9.09 -21.15
CA TRP A 37 -14.68 8.04 -22.17
C TRP A 37 -16.06 7.96 -22.88
N SER A 38 -16.11 7.52 -24.14
CA SER A 38 -17.36 7.47 -24.90
C SER A 38 -17.70 6.09 -25.46
N ARG A 39 -18.90 5.57 -25.14
CA ARG A 39 -19.47 4.39 -25.84
C ARG A 39 -19.71 4.66 -27.33
N TYR A 40 -20.20 5.85 -27.67
CA TYR A 40 -20.47 6.24 -29.07
C TYR A 40 -19.22 6.21 -29.94
N ARG A 41 -18.09 6.71 -29.41
CA ARG A 41 -16.78 6.68 -30.10
C ARG A 41 -16.06 5.33 -29.97
N LYS A 42 -16.71 4.31 -29.40
CA LYS A 42 -16.12 2.98 -29.12
C LYS A 42 -14.89 3.03 -28.22
N GLU A 43 -14.80 4.03 -27.36
CA GLU A 43 -13.74 4.14 -26.36
C GLU A 43 -14.05 3.29 -25.11
N ILE A 44 -15.33 2.95 -24.91
CA ILE A 44 -15.79 1.94 -23.95
C ILE A 44 -16.43 0.83 -24.78
N ILE A 45 -15.83 -0.36 -24.77
CA ILE A 45 -16.29 -1.53 -25.54
C ILE A 45 -16.77 -2.60 -24.57
N SER A 46 -18.07 -2.70 -24.41
CA SER A 46 -18.70 -3.74 -23.59
C SER A 46 -18.67 -5.09 -24.32
N LYS A 47 -18.37 -6.16 -23.57
CA LYS A 47 -18.47 -7.55 -24.05
C LYS A 47 -17.74 -7.80 -25.37
N HIS A 48 -16.47 -7.38 -25.44
CA HIS A 48 -15.64 -7.47 -26.65
C HIS A 48 -15.26 -8.92 -26.99
N PRO A 49 -15.81 -9.56 -28.04
CA PRO A 49 -15.54 -10.97 -28.31
C PRO A 49 -14.11 -11.19 -28.84
N ILE A 50 -13.32 -11.98 -28.12
CA ILE A 50 -11.95 -12.36 -28.48
C ILE A 50 -11.95 -13.82 -28.93
N ARG A 51 -11.54 -14.08 -30.18
CA ARG A 51 -11.45 -15.44 -30.70
C ARG A 51 -10.20 -16.15 -30.19
N VAL A 52 -10.38 -17.34 -29.65
CA VAL A 52 -9.31 -18.23 -29.19
C VAL A 52 -9.37 -19.51 -30.02
N GLY A 53 -8.46 -19.61 -31.00
CA GLY A 53 -8.48 -20.70 -31.98
C GLY A 53 -9.71 -20.66 -32.90
N ALA A 54 -10.12 -21.83 -33.39
CA ALA A 54 -11.16 -21.92 -34.42
C ALA A 54 -12.61 -21.88 -33.87
N VAL A 55 -12.81 -22.20 -32.59
CA VAL A 55 -14.16 -22.45 -32.03
C VAL A 55 -14.46 -21.64 -30.77
N ASN A 56 -13.46 -21.35 -29.94
CA ASN A 56 -13.71 -20.71 -28.66
C ASN A 56 -13.70 -19.19 -28.77
N THR A 57 -14.59 -18.53 -28.04
CA THR A 57 -14.61 -17.07 -27.88
C THR A 57 -14.65 -16.77 -26.41
N VAL A 58 -13.80 -15.85 -25.97
CA VAL A 58 -13.82 -15.33 -24.61
C VAL A 58 -14.21 -13.85 -24.65
N ILE A 59 -14.90 -13.39 -23.62
CA ILE A 59 -15.55 -12.08 -23.62
C ILE A 59 -15.24 -11.40 -22.29
N PRO A 60 -14.36 -10.38 -22.25
CA PRO A 60 -14.19 -9.52 -21.09
C PRO A 60 -15.41 -8.60 -20.92
N ASP A 61 -15.63 -8.11 -19.71
CA ASP A 61 -16.78 -7.26 -19.42
C ASP A 61 -16.68 -5.91 -20.13
N ILE A 62 -15.55 -5.22 -19.99
CA ILE A 62 -15.30 -3.92 -20.62
C ILE A 62 -13.84 -3.86 -21.13
N VAL A 63 -13.65 -3.28 -22.32
CA VAL A 63 -12.33 -2.88 -22.83
C VAL A 63 -12.35 -1.37 -23.04
N ILE A 64 -11.35 -0.69 -22.51
CA ILE A 64 -11.12 0.74 -22.77
C ILE A 64 -10.20 0.86 -23.98
N ASN A 65 -10.65 1.64 -24.96
CA ASN A 65 -9.93 1.94 -26.19
C ASN A 65 -9.58 3.43 -26.25
N ASN A 66 -8.34 3.73 -26.58
CA ASN A 66 -7.84 5.08 -26.77
C ASN A 66 -7.23 5.19 -28.16
N ASN A 67 -7.80 6.04 -29.02
CA ASN A 67 -7.31 6.27 -30.39
C ASN A 67 -7.15 4.98 -31.22
N GLU A 68 -8.18 4.14 -31.23
CA GLU A 68 -8.24 2.86 -31.96
C GLU A 68 -7.36 1.75 -31.38
N GLU A 69 -6.62 2.01 -30.31
CA GLU A 69 -5.82 1.02 -29.59
C GLU A 69 -6.50 0.63 -28.28
N ASN A 70 -6.60 -0.68 -28.01
CA ASN A 70 -7.03 -1.15 -26.69
C ASN A 70 -5.93 -0.81 -25.68
N VAL A 71 -6.32 -0.29 -24.52
CA VAL A 71 -5.35 0.17 -23.51
C VAL A 71 -5.52 -0.48 -22.16
N ILE A 72 -6.75 -0.79 -21.76
CA ILE A 72 -7.06 -1.41 -20.47
C ILE A 72 -8.20 -2.40 -20.69
N VAL A 73 -8.09 -3.58 -20.08
CA VAL A 73 -9.22 -4.50 -19.93
C VAL A 73 -9.74 -4.45 -18.51
N VAL A 74 -11.07 -4.49 -18.35
CA VAL A 74 -11.74 -4.44 -17.05
C VAL A 74 -12.55 -5.71 -16.86
N GLU A 75 -12.27 -6.42 -15.76
CA GLU A 75 -13.05 -7.55 -15.28
C GLU A 75 -13.91 -7.10 -14.11
N LEU A 76 -15.20 -7.40 -14.18
CA LEU A 76 -16.18 -7.03 -13.17
C LEU A 76 -16.67 -8.26 -12.45
N LYS A 77 -16.93 -8.12 -11.15
CA LYS A 77 -17.75 -9.07 -10.40
C LYS A 77 -18.83 -8.31 -9.66
N LYS A 78 -19.71 -9.02 -8.96
CA LYS A 78 -20.63 -8.38 -8.02
C LYS A 78 -19.85 -7.43 -7.11
N SER A 79 -20.43 -6.27 -6.87
CA SER A 79 -19.83 -5.19 -6.09
C SER A 79 -19.44 -5.60 -4.65
N SER A 80 -19.90 -6.73 -4.12
CA SER A 80 -19.50 -7.26 -2.80
C SER A 80 -18.47 -8.39 -2.88
N GLN A 81 -17.98 -8.72 -4.08
CA GLN A 81 -17.14 -9.89 -4.31
C GLN A 81 -15.67 -9.50 -4.23
N ILE A 82 -14.93 -10.16 -3.35
CA ILE A 82 -13.48 -10.02 -3.26
C ILE A 82 -12.77 -10.62 -4.49
N SER A 83 -11.58 -10.11 -4.77
CA SER A 83 -10.66 -10.68 -5.75
C SER A 83 -10.29 -12.12 -5.36
N LEU A 84 -10.67 -13.09 -6.20
CA LEU A 84 -10.34 -14.51 -6.03
C LEU A 84 -9.36 -14.92 -7.14
N PRO A 85 -8.46 -15.89 -6.91
CA PRO A 85 -7.48 -16.33 -7.91
C PRO A 85 -8.07 -16.61 -9.29
N LYS A 86 -9.21 -17.31 -9.36
CA LYS A 86 -9.92 -17.60 -10.62
C LYS A 86 -10.35 -16.36 -11.41
N TYR A 87 -10.66 -15.25 -10.74
CA TYR A 87 -11.05 -13.99 -11.41
C TYR A 87 -9.82 -13.27 -11.95
N ILE A 88 -8.72 -13.35 -11.23
CA ILE A 88 -7.44 -12.78 -11.66
C ILE A 88 -6.84 -13.59 -12.80
N GLU A 89 -6.98 -14.92 -12.79
CA GLU A 89 -6.63 -15.78 -13.93
C GLU A 89 -7.44 -15.39 -15.19
N GLN A 90 -8.73 -15.08 -15.02
CA GLN A 90 -9.59 -14.64 -16.11
C GLN A 90 -9.14 -13.26 -16.66
N LEU A 91 -8.91 -12.28 -15.78
CA LEU A 91 -8.36 -10.97 -16.17
C LEU A 91 -7.01 -11.12 -16.88
N THR A 92 -6.11 -11.93 -16.32
CA THR A 92 -4.78 -12.23 -16.89
C THR A 92 -4.89 -12.83 -18.29
N SER A 93 -5.82 -13.76 -18.49
CA SER A 93 -6.10 -14.34 -19.81
C SER A 93 -6.49 -13.27 -20.82
N TYR A 94 -7.35 -12.33 -20.43
CA TYR A 94 -7.75 -11.23 -21.31
C TYR A 94 -6.62 -10.25 -21.60
N MET A 95 -5.84 -9.87 -20.59
CA MET A 95 -4.66 -9.02 -20.76
C MET A 95 -3.70 -9.62 -21.80
N ARG A 96 -3.36 -10.91 -21.66
CA ARG A 96 -2.44 -11.60 -22.57
C ARG A 96 -3.00 -11.78 -23.98
N LEU A 97 -4.29 -12.12 -24.11
CA LEU A 97 -4.94 -12.29 -25.42
C LEU A 97 -5.04 -10.96 -26.19
N LEU A 98 -5.29 -9.86 -25.47
CA LEU A 98 -5.36 -8.52 -26.06
C LEU A 98 -3.98 -7.83 -26.14
N LYS A 99 -2.94 -8.45 -25.59
CA LYS A 99 -1.58 -7.88 -25.45
C LYS A 99 -1.59 -6.53 -24.74
N LEU A 100 -2.30 -6.47 -23.62
CA LEU A 100 -2.42 -5.29 -22.78
C LEU A 100 -1.56 -5.45 -21.54
N ASP A 101 -0.81 -4.40 -21.22
CA ASP A 101 0.00 -4.36 -20.01
C ASP A 101 -0.85 -4.08 -18.76
N TYR A 102 -2.07 -3.54 -18.93
CA TYR A 102 -2.90 -3.05 -17.83
C TYR A 102 -4.27 -3.72 -17.76
N GLY A 103 -4.62 -4.19 -16.58
CA GLY A 103 -5.93 -4.75 -16.24
C GLY A 103 -6.51 -4.07 -15.02
N ILE A 104 -7.83 -3.89 -14.99
CA ILE A 104 -8.55 -3.42 -13.81
C ILE A 104 -9.52 -4.51 -13.37
N PHE A 105 -9.47 -4.87 -12.09
CA PHE A 105 -10.50 -5.68 -11.46
C PHE A 105 -11.41 -4.77 -10.62
N ILE A 106 -12.73 -4.92 -10.74
CA ILE A 106 -13.70 -4.19 -9.93
C ILE A 106 -14.68 -5.18 -9.29
N GLY A 107 -14.63 -5.24 -7.96
CA GLY A 107 -15.54 -6.02 -7.11
C GLY A 107 -15.85 -5.25 -5.84
N ASP A 108 -15.46 -5.80 -4.68
CA ASP A 108 -15.54 -5.11 -3.39
C ASP A 108 -14.57 -3.92 -3.29
N ASN A 109 -13.44 -4.03 -3.97
CA ASN A 109 -12.46 -2.97 -4.16
C ASN A 109 -12.21 -2.79 -5.67
N LEU A 110 -11.45 -1.75 -6.02
CA LEU A 110 -10.86 -1.62 -7.34
C LEU A 110 -9.36 -1.93 -7.25
N GLU A 111 -8.88 -2.73 -8.18
CA GLU A 111 -7.49 -3.18 -8.23
C GLU A 111 -6.92 -2.93 -9.64
N ILE A 112 -5.68 -2.46 -9.72
CA ILE A 112 -4.94 -2.35 -10.99
C ILE A 112 -3.85 -3.41 -11.01
N TYR A 113 -3.85 -4.18 -12.08
CA TYR A 113 -2.87 -5.22 -12.40
C TYR A 113 -2.00 -4.77 -13.56
N TYR A 114 -0.69 -5.00 -13.42
CA TYR A 114 0.30 -4.69 -14.42
C TYR A 114 1.03 -5.97 -14.84
N ASP A 115 0.93 -6.31 -16.14
CA ASP A 115 1.65 -7.40 -16.78
C ASP A 115 2.86 -6.78 -17.48
N GLU A 116 4.06 -7.01 -16.93
CA GLU A 116 5.26 -6.44 -17.52
C GLU A 116 5.50 -7.09 -18.90
N PRO A 117 5.70 -6.32 -19.98
CA PRO A 117 5.87 -6.87 -21.34
C PRO A 117 7.02 -7.88 -21.47
N THR A 118 7.99 -7.84 -20.55
CA THR A 118 9.17 -8.72 -20.50
C THR A 118 9.04 -9.84 -19.46
N GLY A 119 7.98 -9.84 -18.66
CA GLY A 119 7.74 -10.80 -17.59
C GLY A 119 7.18 -12.13 -18.13
N THR A 120 7.70 -13.25 -17.65
CA THR A 120 7.07 -14.56 -17.83
C THR A 120 6.04 -14.87 -16.75
N ASP A 121 5.97 -14.02 -15.73
CA ASP A 121 5.21 -14.22 -14.51
C ASP A 121 3.77 -13.70 -14.65
N GLU A 122 2.94 -13.97 -13.65
CA GLU A 122 1.57 -13.46 -13.60
C GLU A 122 1.55 -11.93 -13.40
N PRO A 123 0.53 -11.23 -13.94
CA PRO A 123 0.35 -9.80 -13.68
C PRO A 123 0.32 -9.49 -12.19
N ILE A 124 1.01 -8.41 -11.81
CA ILE A 124 1.18 -8.04 -10.40
C ILE A 124 0.15 -6.96 -10.05
N LYS A 125 -0.53 -7.13 -8.91
CA LYS A 125 -1.38 -6.07 -8.34
C LYS A 125 -0.50 -4.92 -7.86
N VAL A 126 -0.57 -3.78 -8.54
CA VAL A 126 0.23 -2.58 -8.27
C VAL A 126 -0.54 -1.50 -7.53
N PHE A 127 -1.86 -1.57 -7.54
CA PHE A 127 -2.73 -0.58 -6.89
C PHE A 127 -4.02 -1.19 -6.41
N GLU A 128 -4.53 -0.68 -5.29
CA GLU A 128 -5.79 -1.12 -4.68
C GLU A 128 -6.48 0.08 -4.02
N ILE A 129 -7.79 0.11 -4.14
CA ILE A 129 -8.61 1.17 -3.58
C ILE A 129 -9.98 0.66 -3.13
N ASP A 130 -10.29 0.97 -1.87
CA ASP A 130 -11.61 0.75 -1.29
C ASP A 130 -12.57 1.89 -1.63
N PHE A 131 -13.84 1.55 -1.87
CA PHE A 131 -14.91 2.51 -2.15
C PHE A 131 -15.42 3.18 -0.86
N HIS A 132 -14.76 4.24 -0.45
CA HIS A 132 -15.23 5.13 0.60
C HIS A 132 -14.87 6.59 0.29
N GLU A 133 -15.62 7.50 0.90
CA GLU A 133 -15.42 8.93 0.73
C GLU A 133 -14.02 9.36 1.19
N ASN A 134 -13.47 10.35 0.47
CA ASN A 134 -12.18 10.97 0.77
C ASN A 134 -10.98 10.01 0.81
N ASN A 135 -11.09 8.85 0.14
CA ASN A 135 -9.96 7.98 -0.08
C ASN A 135 -8.91 8.69 -0.97
N GLU A 136 -7.70 8.89 -0.44
CA GLU A 136 -6.60 9.57 -1.15
C GLU A 136 -6.22 8.85 -2.45
N ASN A 137 -6.25 7.51 -2.44
CA ASN A 137 -6.03 6.70 -3.62
C ASN A 137 -7.07 6.98 -4.71
N GLY A 138 -8.26 7.50 -4.34
CA GLY A 138 -9.32 7.83 -5.28
C GLY A 138 -8.93 8.96 -6.21
N ASN A 139 -8.21 9.96 -5.69
CA ASN A 139 -7.70 11.03 -6.54
C ASN A 139 -6.60 10.51 -7.48
N VAL A 140 -5.70 9.65 -6.98
CA VAL A 140 -4.68 9.00 -7.82
C VAL A 140 -5.32 8.22 -8.96
N PHE A 141 -6.36 7.43 -8.68
CA PHE A 141 -7.11 6.72 -9.71
C PHE A 141 -7.73 7.67 -10.75
N LEU A 142 -8.36 8.76 -10.30
CA LEU A 142 -8.95 9.75 -11.19
C LEU A 142 -7.89 10.42 -12.07
N GLU A 143 -6.72 10.75 -11.53
CA GLU A 143 -5.61 11.33 -12.29
C GLU A 143 -5.10 10.39 -13.37
N LEU A 144 -5.00 9.10 -13.06
CA LEU A 144 -4.52 8.08 -14.00
C LEU A 144 -5.52 7.74 -15.11
N ILE A 145 -6.83 7.71 -14.80
CA ILE A 145 -7.85 7.09 -15.69
C ILE A 145 -8.80 8.12 -16.33
N THR A 146 -8.88 9.36 -15.84
CA THR A 146 -9.69 10.40 -16.49
C THR A 146 -9.17 10.67 -17.90
N LYS A 147 -10.06 10.62 -18.91
CA LYS A 147 -9.70 10.67 -20.33
C LYS A 147 -8.81 11.86 -20.69
N ASP A 148 -9.13 13.04 -20.18
CA ASP A 148 -8.39 14.28 -20.49
C ASP A 148 -6.96 14.26 -19.94
N ASN A 149 -6.69 13.45 -18.92
CA ASN A 149 -5.38 13.30 -18.28
C ASN A 149 -4.68 11.99 -18.65
N PHE A 150 -5.38 11.07 -19.33
CA PHE A 150 -4.91 9.72 -19.56
C PHE A 150 -3.68 9.71 -20.48
N SER A 151 -2.59 9.13 -19.98
CA SER A 151 -1.36 8.87 -20.73
C SER A 151 -0.83 7.49 -20.38
N LYS A 152 -0.48 6.71 -21.42
CA LYS A 152 0.15 5.39 -21.24
C LYS A 152 1.50 5.50 -20.54
N ASP A 153 2.27 6.54 -20.83
CA ASP A 153 3.59 6.74 -20.23
C ASP A 153 3.45 7.06 -18.73
N VAL A 154 2.49 7.91 -18.35
CA VAL A 154 2.21 8.23 -16.94
C VAL A 154 1.72 7.00 -16.18
N LEU A 155 0.81 6.21 -16.78
CA LEU A 155 0.34 4.97 -16.18
C LEU A 155 1.48 3.95 -16.03
N LYS A 156 2.36 3.85 -17.03
CA LYS A 156 3.55 2.98 -16.99
C LYS A 156 4.52 3.38 -15.89
N GLU A 157 4.87 4.66 -15.79
CA GLU A 157 5.73 5.19 -14.73
C GLU A 157 5.14 4.88 -13.36
N PHE A 158 3.85 5.17 -13.17
CA PHE A 158 3.14 4.82 -11.94
C PHE A 158 3.24 3.33 -11.59
N CYS A 159 2.99 2.44 -12.55
CA CYS A 159 3.08 1.00 -12.33
C CYS A 159 4.50 0.55 -11.98
N ASN A 160 5.52 1.08 -12.66
CA ASN A 160 6.92 0.76 -12.38
C ASN A 160 7.35 1.21 -10.98
N ASP A 161 6.99 2.43 -10.56
CA ASP A 161 7.27 2.93 -9.21
C ASP A 161 6.63 2.03 -8.14
N ARG A 162 5.42 1.53 -8.40
CA ARG A 162 4.73 0.59 -7.50
C ARG A 162 5.40 -0.77 -7.49
N LEU A 163 5.83 -1.28 -8.64
CA LEU A 163 6.58 -2.53 -8.72
C LEU A 163 7.91 -2.47 -7.95
N GLU A 164 8.64 -1.35 -8.05
CA GLU A 164 9.87 -1.15 -7.29
C GLU A 164 9.59 -1.20 -5.78
N GLN A 165 8.58 -0.47 -5.30
CA GLN A 165 8.17 -0.50 -3.89
C GLN A 165 7.77 -1.91 -3.42
N ILE A 166 7.06 -2.67 -4.24
CA ILE A 166 6.67 -4.06 -3.94
C ILE A 166 7.91 -4.95 -3.86
N THR A 167 8.84 -4.78 -4.80
CA THR A 167 10.08 -5.55 -4.90
C THR A 167 11.00 -5.27 -3.70
N ASP A 168 11.21 -4.01 -3.37
CA ASP A 168 12.00 -3.59 -2.20
C ASP A 168 11.44 -4.16 -0.91
N LYS A 169 10.11 -4.14 -0.75
CA LYS A 169 9.44 -4.73 0.42
C LYS A 169 9.66 -6.25 0.47
N LYS A 170 9.62 -6.94 -0.67
CA LYS A 170 9.89 -8.38 -0.75
C LYS A 170 11.34 -8.69 -0.40
N ILE A 171 12.30 -7.93 -0.93
CA ILE A 171 13.73 -8.05 -0.61
C ILE A 171 13.96 -7.83 0.89
N ALA A 172 13.37 -6.79 1.47
CA ALA A 172 13.49 -6.51 2.90
C ALA A 172 12.96 -7.66 3.77
N LEU A 173 11.83 -8.27 3.38
CA LEU A 173 11.29 -9.45 4.07
C LEU A 173 12.21 -10.67 3.93
N THR A 174 12.72 -10.94 2.73
CA THR A 174 13.69 -12.03 2.50
C THR A 174 14.96 -11.83 3.32
N LEU A 175 15.50 -10.61 3.37
CA LEU A 175 16.66 -10.29 4.20
C LEU A 175 16.38 -10.47 5.69
N LEU A 176 15.18 -10.07 6.16
CA LEU A 176 14.78 -10.30 7.55
C LEU A 176 14.69 -11.79 7.88
N ASP A 177 14.16 -12.61 6.98
CA ASP A 177 14.06 -14.05 7.18
C ASP A 177 15.45 -14.71 7.13
N GLU A 178 16.34 -14.27 6.25
CA GLU A 178 17.74 -14.72 6.20
C GLU A 178 18.45 -14.41 7.52
N LEU A 179 18.36 -13.17 8.03
CA LEU A 179 19.01 -12.76 9.27
C LEU A 179 18.48 -13.48 10.53
N LYS A 180 17.23 -13.98 10.49
CA LYS A 180 16.64 -14.78 11.57
C LYS A 180 17.01 -16.26 11.51
N SER A 181 17.46 -16.74 10.35
CA SER A 181 17.86 -18.13 10.17
C SER A 181 19.17 -18.45 10.90
N ASP A 182 19.42 -19.73 11.12
CA ASP A 182 20.68 -20.19 11.74
C ASP A 182 21.91 -19.80 10.89
N ASP A 183 21.78 -19.75 9.56
CA ASP A 183 22.84 -19.27 8.65
C ASP A 183 23.08 -17.76 8.84
N GLY A 184 22.03 -16.97 8.97
CA GLY A 184 22.12 -15.54 9.24
C GLY A 184 22.78 -15.24 10.59
N VAL A 185 22.43 -15.99 11.63
CA VAL A 185 23.09 -15.90 12.95
C VAL A 185 24.57 -16.27 12.83
N SER A 186 24.90 -17.30 12.05
CA SER A 186 26.27 -17.71 11.79
C SER A 186 27.07 -16.61 11.07
N LYS A 187 26.49 -15.94 10.06
CA LYS A 187 27.09 -14.78 9.38
C LYS A 187 27.34 -13.62 10.35
N ILE A 188 26.39 -13.31 11.22
CA ILE A 188 26.55 -12.26 12.24
C ILE A 188 27.74 -12.58 13.16
N LEU A 189 27.84 -13.83 13.63
CA LEU A 189 28.96 -14.27 14.44
C LEU A 189 30.29 -14.16 13.68
N SER A 190 30.33 -14.51 12.39
CA SER A 190 31.57 -14.34 11.60
C SER A 190 31.99 -12.88 11.47
N TYR A 191 31.05 -11.95 11.29
CA TYR A 191 31.37 -10.52 11.26
C TYR A 191 31.87 -10.00 12.60
N LEU A 192 31.32 -10.47 13.72
CA LEU A 192 31.82 -10.14 15.05
C LEU A 192 33.24 -10.69 15.28
N ILE A 193 33.54 -11.90 14.80
CA ILE A 193 34.89 -12.47 14.87
C ILE A 193 35.86 -11.62 14.06
N GLU A 194 35.50 -11.28 12.82
CA GLU A 194 36.35 -10.49 11.92
C GLU A 194 36.64 -9.11 12.50
N ASP A 195 35.61 -8.37 12.93
CA ASP A 195 35.75 -7.02 13.47
C ASP A 195 36.60 -6.98 14.74
N LEU A 196 36.29 -7.86 15.72
CA LEU A 196 37.02 -7.89 17.00
C LEU A 196 38.44 -8.44 16.86
N SER A 197 38.72 -9.26 15.85
CA SER A 197 40.08 -9.79 15.63
C SER A 197 41.06 -8.73 15.12
N ASN A 198 40.58 -7.54 14.74
CA ASN A 198 41.45 -6.39 14.44
C ASN A 198 42.13 -5.84 15.70
N ASP A 199 41.45 -5.89 16.84
CA ASP A 199 41.92 -5.32 18.12
C ASP A 199 42.37 -6.38 19.13
N TYR A 200 41.89 -7.62 18.98
CA TYR A 200 42.09 -8.71 19.93
C TYR A 200 42.59 -9.99 19.25
N ASN A 201 43.19 -10.89 20.02
CA ASN A 201 43.57 -12.20 19.51
C ASN A 201 42.33 -13.02 19.13
N GLU A 202 42.27 -13.50 17.89
CA GLU A 202 41.13 -14.24 17.33
C GLU A 202 40.69 -15.45 18.17
N ASN A 203 41.64 -16.19 18.79
CA ASN A 203 41.28 -17.35 19.63
C ASN A 203 40.58 -16.91 20.93
N ILE A 204 40.98 -15.76 21.48
CA ILE A 204 40.31 -15.17 22.65
C ILE A 204 38.91 -14.71 22.25
N VAL A 205 38.77 -14.05 21.09
CA VAL A 205 37.47 -13.61 20.55
C VAL A 205 36.52 -14.78 20.36
N LYS A 206 36.97 -15.85 19.70
CA LYS A 206 36.18 -17.08 19.50
C LYS A 206 35.70 -17.69 20.82
N SER A 207 36.60 -17.85 21.79
CA SER A 207 36.26 -18.40 23.11
C SER A 207 35.23 -17.55 23.85
N VAL A 208 35.29 -16.22 23.74
CA VAL A 208 34.28 -15.32 24.33
C VAL A 208 32.92 -15.51 23.63
N LEU A 209 32.90 -15.54 22.30
CA LEU A 209 31.65 -15.64 21.53
C LEU A 209 30.98 -17.02 21.65
N GLU A 210 31.73 -18.11 21.85
CA GLU A 210 31.19 -19.45 22.15
C GLU A 210 30.31 -19.49 23.41
N ASN A 211 30.53 -18.56 24.34
CA ASN A 211 29.75 -18.45 25.58
C ASN A 211 28.51 -17.54 25.44
N LEU A 212 28.21 -17.05 24.23
CA LEU A 212 27.07 -16.18 23.96
C LEU A 212 25.98 -16.93 23.19
N SER A 213 24.72 -16.63 23.54
CA SER A 213 23.56 -17.01 22.75
C SER A 213 23.01 -15.77 22.05
N ILE A 214 23.03 -15.78 20.72
CA ILE A 214 22.50 -14.69 19.89
C ILE A 214 21.20 -15.17 19.25
N LYS A 215 20.14 -14.38 19.44
CA LYS A 215 18.87 -14.55 18.76
C LYS A 215 18.47 -13.25 18.08
N VAL A 216 18.13 -13.33 16.81
CA VAL A 216 17.66 -12.20 16.02
C VAL A 216 16.14 -12.29 15.91
N ASP A 217 15.45 -11.31 16.48
CA ASP A 217 13.99 -11.21 16.41
C ASP A 217 13.58 -9.85 15.83
N SER A 218 12.46 -9.83 15.09
CA SER A 218 11.86 -8.57 14.65
C SER A 218 11.29 -7.80 15.84
N LYS A 219 11.56 -6.48 15.91
CA LYS A 219 11.10 -5.60 17.01
C LYS A 219 9.57 -5.51 17.18
N ASN A 220 8.81 -6.03 16.22
CA ASN A 220 7.35 -6.14 16.25
C ASN A 220 6.95 -7.62 16.08
N GLY A 221 7.25 -8.46 17.08
CA GLY A 221 6.92 -9.89 17.07
C GLY A 221 5.46 -10.22 17.32
N ASN A 222 4.51 -9.55 16.67
CA ASN A 222 3.07 -9.87 16.73
C ASN A 222 2.27 -9.48 15.46
N GLU A 223 2.90 -9.54 14.28
CA GLU A 223 2.17 -9.81 13.04
C GLU A 223 2.88 -10.98 12.38
N SER A 224 2.50 -12.18 12.81
CA SER A 224 2.77 -13.37 12.04
C SER A 224 2.25 -13.15 10.61
N LEU A 225 3.17 -13.13 9.65
CA LEU A 225 2.92 -13.62 8.30
C LEU A 225 2.58 -15.12 8.40
N GLN A 226 1.43 -15.44 8.97
CA GLN A 226 0.79 -16.72 8.73
C GLN A 226 0.18 -16.62 7.33
N LYS A 227 0.89 -17.19 6.37
CA LYS A 227 0.25 -17.75 5.17
C LYS A 227 -0.89 -18.66 5.65
N GLN A 228 -2.12 -18.33 5.30
CA GLN A 228 -3.06 -19.30 4.75
C GLN A 228 -4.21 -18.59 4.02
N ILE A 229 -4.20 -18.71 2.70
CA ILE A 229 -5.42 -18.75 1.90
C ILE A 229 -6.22 -19.95 2.39
N VAL A 230 -7.40 -19.74 2.97
CA VAL A 230 -8.57 -20.61 2.74
C VAL A 230 -9.85 -19.79 2.90
N ALA A 231 -10.80 -20.06 2.02
CA ALA A 231 -12.04 -19.33 1.80
C ALA A 231 -13.10 -19.48 2.92
N ALA A 232 -14.00 -18.49 2.90
CA ALA A 232 -15.38 -18.45 3.40
C ALA A 232 -15.63 -18.14 4.89
N ASP A 233 -16.39 -17.05 5.04
CA ASP A 233 -17.26 -16.63 6.14
C ASP A 233 -16.56 -16.20 7.45
N ILE A 234 -16.82 -15.02 8.02
CA ILE A 234 -18.11 -14.54 8.51
C ILE A 234 -18.07 -13.02 8.69
N VAL A 235 -19.16 -12.41 8.23
CA VAL A 235 -19.66 -11.08 8.56
C VAL A 235 -19.79 -10.92 10.08
N GLN A 236 -19.09 -9.95 10.67
CA GLN A 236 -19.66 -9.06 11.68
C GLN A 236 -18.74 -7.86 11.91
N GLU A 237 -19.33 -6.67 11.79
CA GLU A 237 -18.73 -5.36 12.01
C GLU A 237 -17.85 -5.31 13.25
N LYS A 238 -16.62 -4.82 13.10
CA LYS A 238 -15.84 -4.31 14.23
C LYS A 238 -14.94 -3.16 13.79
N VAL A 239 -15.40 -1.98 14.19
CA VAL A 239 -14.64 -0.75 14.50
C VAL A 239 -13.13 -0.96 14.51
N ILE A 240 -12.45 -0.33 13.55
CA ILE A 240 -10.99 -0.34 13.41
C ILE A 240 -10.39 0.43 14.59
N TYR A 241 -10.04 -0.29 15.65
CA TYR A 241 -9.10 0.20 16.64
C TYR A 241 -7.69 -0.09 16.13
N THR A 242 -6.90 0.97 15.96
CA THR A 242 -5.46 0.88 15.67
C THR A 242 -4.79 -0.11 16.63
N THR A 243 -4.25 -1.21 16.09
CA THR A 243 -3.58 -2.30 16.83
C THR A 243 -2.21 -1.90 17.37
N SER A 244 -1.69 -0.73 17.00
CA SER A 244 -0.45 -0.21 17.60
C SER A 244 -0.62 0.03 19.10
N GLU A 245 0.25 -0.55 19.93
CA GLU A 245 0.33 -0.21 21.37
C GLU A 245 0.86 1.22 21.60
N LYS A 246 1.56 1.79 20.62
CA LYS A 246 2.26 3.08 20.72
C LYS A 246 1.72 4.07 19.70
N LEU A 247 1.60 5.35 20.06
CA LEU A 247 1.20 6.40 19.14
C LEU A 247 2.16 6.44 17.92
N PRO A 248 1.66 6.39 16.67
CA PRO A 248 2.46 6.67 15.47
C PRO A 248 3.07 8.07 15.54
N ILE A 249 4.39 8.16 15.29
CA ILE A 249 5.13 9.43 15.32
C ILE A 249 5.88 9.59 14.00
N GLU A 250 5.58 10.69 13.32
CA GLU A 250 6.32 11.18 12.15
C GLU A 250 7.19 12.37 12.55
N ILE A 251 8.34 12.53 11.91
CA ILE A 251 9.32 13.58 12.18
C ILE A 251 9.60 14.27 10.85
N ILE A 252 9.53 15.59 10.78
CA ILE A 252 9.79 16.38 9.57
C ILE A 252 10.86 17.42 9.88
N PRO A 253 12.06 17.37 9.25
CA PRO A 253 12.47 16.43 8.20
C PRO A 253 12.56 14.97 8.67
N ASN A 254 12.35 14.01 7.75
CA ASN A 254 12.33 12.57 8.04
C ASN A 254 13.70 12.01 8.46
N ASP A 255 14.78 12.75 8.19
CA ASP A 255 16.10 12.47 8.74
C ASP A 255 16.15 12.92 10.22
N VAL A 256 16.33 11.94 11.11
CA VAL A 256 16.31 12.15 12.56
C VAL A 256 17.50 12.98 13.05
N GLU A 257 18.68 12.81 12.46
CA GLU A 257 19.87 13.55 12.88
C GLU A 257 19.80 14.99 12.37
N GLU A 258 19.32 15.18 11.14
CA GLU A 258 19.06 16.52 10.60
C GLU A 258 17.96 17.25 11.40
N PHE A 259 16.86 16.55 11.75
CA PHE A 259 15.83 17.10 12.62
C PHE A 259 16.42 17.53 13.97
N LYS A 260 17.24 16.68 14.61
CA LYS A 260 17.86 17.03 15.90
C LYS A 260 18.76 18.24 15.78
N ARG A 261 19.57 18.32 14.73
CA ARG A 261 20.47 19.44 14.45
C ARG A 261 19.67 20.74 14.35
N GLN A 262 18.62 20.76 13.51
CA GLN A 262 17.76 21.92 13.34
C GLN A 262 16.95 22.25 14.61
N PHE A 263 16.46 21.26 15.36
CA PHE A 263 15.73 21.48 16.61
C PHE A 263 16.63 22.12 17.68
N ILE A 264 17.90 21.71 17.70
CA ILE A 264 18.91 22.26 18.61
C ILE A 264 19.26 23.69 18.21
N GLU A 265 19.39 23.95 16.92
CA GLU A 265 19.69 25.27 16.35
C GLU A 265 18.55 26.27 16.56
N LEU A 266 17.33 25.92 16.15
CA LEU A 266 16.14 26.79 16.21
C LEU A 266 15.56 26.90 17.63
N GLY A 267 15.77 25.89 18.47
CA GLY A 267 15.30 25.89 19.85
C GLY A 267 13.80 25.58 20.02
N TYR A 268 13.05 25.29 18.95
CA TYR A 268 11.67 24.81 19.04
C TYR A 268 11.27 23.94 17.83
N ALA A 269 10.17 23.19 17.98
CA ALA A 269 9.51 22.42 16.93
C ALA A 269 7.98 22.47 17.11
N LYS A 270 7.20 22.17 16.07
CA LYS A 270 5.74 22.04 16.14
C LYS A 270 5.33 20.58 16.29
N LEU A 271 4.35 20.34 17.16
CA LEU A 271 3.71 19.06 17.40
C LEU A 271 2.27 19.12 16.90
N CYS A 272 1.97 18.41 15.81
CA CYS A 272 0.63 18.31 15.23
C CYS A 272 0.02 16.97 15.65
N TYR A 273 -1.01 17.03 16.50
CA TYR A 273 -1.78 15.86 16.92
C TYR A 273 -2.97 15.71 15.99
N HIS A 274 -3.01 14.62 15.24
CA HIS A 274 -4.11 14.27 14.35
C HIS A 274 -5.11 13.41 15.11
N TYR A 275 -6.39 13.73 15.01
CA TYR A 275 -7.47 13.03 15.68
C TYR A 275 -8.30 12.18 14.72
N THR A 276 -9.04 11.21 15.25
CA THR A 276 -9.93 10.32 14.50
C THR A 276 -11.04 11.06 13.76
N ASP A 277 -11.43 12.24 14.23
CA ASP A 277 -12.44 13.12 13.62
C ASP A 277 -11.86 14.03 12.52
N GLY A 278 -10.59 13.84 12.16
CA GLY A 278 -9.87 14.67 11.18
C GLY A 278 -9.34 15.99 11.73
N THR A 279 -9.60 16.33 13.00
CA THR A 279 -9.06 17.56 13.58
C THR A 279 -7.55 17.46 13.81
N VAL A 280 -6.85 18.59 13.68
CA VAL A 280 -5.41 18.70 13.95
C VAL A 280 -5.19 19.78 15.00
N LYS A 281 -4.54 19.42 16.11
CA LYS A 281 -4.14 20.38 17.14
C LYS A 281 -2.64 20.57 17.14
N GLU A 282 -2.20 21.81 17.00
CA GLU A 282 -0.78 22.17 17.03
C GLU A 282 -0.33 22.62 18.42
N LYS A 283 0.88 22.22 18.83
CA LYS A 283 1.56 22.70 20.03
C LYS A 283 3.03 23.00 19.75
N ILE A 284 3.56 24.05 20.36
CA ILE A 284 5.00 24.37 20.29
C ILE A 284 5.76 23.55 21.32
N TRP A 285 6.78 22.83 20.87
CA TRP A 285 7.78 22.18 21.71
C TRP A 285 9.05 23.02 21.77
N ASN A 286 9.30 23.65 22.91
CA ASN A 286 10.53 24.40 23.15
C ASN A 286 11.66 23.51 23.70
N LYS A 287 12.89 23.73 23.20
CA LYS A 287 14.13 23.11 23.66
C LYS A 287 14.54 23.71 25.01
N ARG A 288 14.28 22.97 26.10
CA ARG A 288 14.75 23.37 27.46
C ARG A 288 16.02 22.65 27.90
N ALA A 289 16.13 21.34 27.63
CA ALA A 289 17.26 20.50 28.05
C ALA A 289 17.47 19.29 27.11
N PHE A 290 17.24 19.49 25.80
CA PHE A 290 17.41 18.43 24.80
C PHE A 290 18.86 18.42 24.29
N SER A 291 19.54 17.28 24.40
CA SER A 291 20.90 17.06 23.89
C SER A 291 20.88 16.19 22.62
N GLU A 292 21.91 16.26 21.79
CA GLU A 292 22.03 15.45 20.55
C GLU A 292 21.93 13.94 20.82
N LYS A 293 22.43 13.52 21.99
CA LYS A 293 22.39 12.11 22.45
C LYS A 293 21.01 11.68 22.96
N ALA A 294 20.04 12.60 23.08
CA ALA A 294 18.71 12.29 23.58
C ALA A 294 17.89 11.49 22.56
N ASN A 295 17.15 10.49 23.05
CA ASN A 295 16.24 9.72 22.21
C ASN A 295 14.98 10.55 21.91
N LEU A 296 14.93 11.11 20.69
CA LEU A 296 13.86 11.97 20.18
C LEU A 296 12.46 11.33 20.34
N LYS A 297 12.29 10.09 19.85
CA LYS A 297 11.01 9.38 19.91
C LYS A 297 10.60 9.03 21.34
N ALA A 298 11.55 8.75 22.24
CA ALA A 298 11.25 8.54 23.66
C ALA A 298 10.77 9.82 24.34
N ASN A 299 11.38 10.96 24.02
CA ASN A 299 10.96 12.27 24.54
C ASN A 299 9.54 12.63 24.09
N LEU A 300 9.24 12.46 22.80
CA LEU A 300 7.89 12.66 22.26
C LEU A 300 6.84 11.77 22.93
N ARG A 301 7.18 10.51 23.24
CA ARG A 301 6.28 9.56 23.92
C ARG A 301 6.09 9.82 25.41
N SER A 302 7.02 10.55 26.05
CA SER A 302 6.90 10.92 27.47
C SER A 302 5.80 11.96 27.74
N ARG A 303 5.32 12.63 26.68
CA ARG A 303 4.30 13.68 26.74
C ARG A 303 2.95 13.12 27.18
N PRO A 304 2.19 13.85 28.02
CA PRO A 304 0.91 13.35 28.55
C PRO A 304 -0.04 12.79 27.50
N GLU A 305 -0.10 13.40 26.31
CA GLU A 305 -0.98 13.03 25.21
C GLU A 305 -0.49 11.82 24.40
N ALA A 306 0.80 11.48 24.49
CA ALA A 306 1.43 10.40 23.70
C ALA A 306 1.75 9.13 24.53
N ARG A 307 1.42 9.14 25.83
CA ARG A 307 1.62 8.00 26.75
C ARG A 307 0.71 6.82 26.39
N LYS A 308 1.15 5.59 26.69
CA LYS A 308 0.44 4.33 26.43
C LYS A 308 -1.03 4.44 26.89
N GLY A 309 -1.98 4.10 26.02
CA GLY A 309 -3.43 4.15 26.28
C GLY A 309 -4.07 5.52 26.13
N LYS A 310 -3.46 6.56 26.73
CA LYS A 310 -4.03 7.92 26.78
C LYS A 310 -4.27 8.56 25.40
N TRP A 311 -3.39 8.29 24.44
CA TRP A 311 -3.58 8.79 23.07
C TRP A 311 -4.83 8.20 22.40
N LYS A 312 -5.19 6.95 22.72
CA LYS A 312 -6.41 6.29 22.22
C LYS A 312 -7.67 6.86 22.86
N GLU A 313 -7.64 7.10 24.19
CA GLU A 313 -8.74 7.75 24.93
C GLU A 313 -9.03 9.16 24.39
N MET A 314 -8.00 9.87 23.97
CA MET A 314 -8.11 11.21 23.39
C MET A 314 -8.49 11.20 21.92
N GLY A 315 -8.66 10.03 21.29
CA GLY A 315 -8.96 9.92 19.86
C GLY A 315 -7.82 10.39 18.95
N ILE A 316 -6.57 10.38 19.42
CA ILE A 316 -5.41 10.75 18.60
C ILE A 316 -5.05 9.55 17.72
N VAL A 317 -4.74 9.78 16.45
CA VAL A 317 -4.30 8.71 15.52
C VAL A 317 -2.82 8.81 15.18
N LYS A 318 -2.25 10.01 15.21
CA LYS A 318 -0.86 10.28 14.80
C LYS A 318 -0.34 11.56 15.43
N LEU A 319 0.96 11.59 15.73
CA LEU A 319 1.70 12.80 16.09
C LEU A 319 2.74 13.10 15.02
N VAL A 320 2.68 14.28 14.41
CA VAL A 320 3.71 14.79 13.51
C VAL A 320 4.54 15.82 14.26
N CYS A 321 5.86 15.64 14.31
CA CYS A 321 6.80 16.57 14.90
C CYS A 321 7.59 17.25 13.78
N LYS A 322 7.29 18.51 13.48
CA LYS A 322 7.87 19.24 12.34
C LYS A 322 8.67 20.45 12.77
N ILE A 323 9.73 20.75 12.03
CA ILE A 323 10.43 22.03 12.07
C ILE A 323 9.92 22.84 10.87
N ASP A 324 9.48 24.06 11.14
CA ASP A 324 9.20 25.02 10.08
C ASP A 324 10.53 25.71 9.78
N ASN A 325 11.02 25.57 8.54
CA ASN A 325 12.18 26.31 8.04
C ASN A 325 11.85 27.80 7.87
#